data_AF-A0A9D6L7D1-F1
#
_entry.id   AF-A0A9D6L7D1-F1
#
_cell.length_a   1.000
_cell.length_b   1.000
_cell.length_c   1.000
_cell.angle_alpha   90.00
_cell.angle_beta   90.00
_cell.angle_gamma   90.00
#
_symmetry.space_group_name_H-M   'P 1'
#
loop_
_entity.id
_entity.type
_entity.pdbx_description
1 polymer ?
#
loop_
_entity_poly.entity_id
_entity_poly.type
_entity_poly.pdbx_seq_one_letter_code
_entity_poly.pdbx_strand_id
1 'polypeptide(L)'
;MKIRARRKVRGFSLIELLIVIAIILIISGIAIPRLLRSRMVANEASAVASLRTLCTVQVNYESTYKVGYAPSLASLGPQAPGTAPSATNAGLIDVILAGGLK
;
A
#
# COMPACT_ATOMS: atom_id res chain seq x y z
N MET A 1 -56.23 -35.01 -11.41
CA MET A 1 -54.90 -35.53 -11.79
C MET A 1 -53.94 -34.35 -11.99
N LYS A 2 -53.06 -34.05 -11.03
CA LYS A 2 -52.11 -32.91 -11.10
C LYS A 2 -50.76 -33.40 -11.63
N ILE A 3 -50.38 -32.97 -12.83
CA ILE A 3 -49.08 -33.29 -13.43
C ILE A 3 -48.01 -32.44 -12.74
N ARG A 4 -47.06 -33.06 -12.04
CA ARG A 4 -45.90 -32.38 -11.45
C ARG A 4 -44.84 -32.18 -12.53
N ALA A 5 -44.57 -30.94 -12.92
CA ALA A 5 -43.47 -30.61 -13.82
C ALA A 5 -42.12 -30.82 -13.09
N ARG A 6 -41.25 -31.69 -13.64
CA ARG A 6 -39.87 -31.84 -13.15
C ARG A 6 -39.06 -30.61 -13.55
N ARG A 7 -38.46 -29.92 -12.57
CA ARG A 7 -37.45 -28.88 -12.84
C ARG A 7 -36.23 -29.54 -13.51
N LYS A 8 -35.91 -29.14 -14.75
CA LYS A 8 -34.64 -29.50 -15.39
C LYS A 8 -33.51 -28.82 -14.63
N VAL A 9 -32.69 -29.60 -13.95
CA VAL A 9 -31.40 -29.14 -13.45
C VAL A 9 -30.46 -29.07 -14.66
N ARG A 10 -29.94 -27.88 -14.97
CA ARG A 10 -28.91 -27.70 -16.01
C ARG A 10 -27.56 -28.01 -15.38
N GLY A 11 -26.89 -29.06 -15.85
CA GLY A 11 -25.50 -29.37 -15.49
C GLY A 11 -24.51 -28.53 -16.32
N PHE A 12 -23.32 -28.33 -15.78
CA PHE A 12 -22.21 -27.66 -16.45
C PHE A 12 -21.48 -28.64 -17.38
N SER A 13 -21.11 -28.21 -18.59
CA SER A 13 -20.37 -29.05 -19.53
C SER A 13 -18.86 -28.98 -19.28
N LEU A 14 -18.16 -30.09 -19.50
CA LEU A 14 -16.69 -30.13 -19.39
C LEU A 14 -16.02 -29.19 -20.42
N ILE A 15 -16.63 -29.00 -21.59
CA ILE A 15 -16.13 -28.05 -22.60
C ILE A 15 -16.29 -26.60 -22.14
N GLU A 16 -17.35 -26.29 -21.40
CA GLU A 16 -17.56 -24.96 -20.82
C GLU A 16 -16.49 -24.67 -19.77
N LEU A 17 -16.12 -25.66 -18.95
CA LEU A 17 -15.01 -25.51 -18.00
C LEU A 17 -13.67 -25.32 -18.70
N LEU A 18 -13.43 -26.10 -19.77
CA LEU A 18 -12.15 -26.11 -20.48
C LEU A 18 -11.83 -24.75 -21.12
N ILE A 19 -12.83 -24.13 -21.76
CA ILE A 19 -12.64 -22.82 -22.40
C ILE A 19 -12.41 -21.73 -21.34
N VAL A 20 -13.10 -21.81 -20.20
CA VAL A 20 -12.92 -20.85 -19.11
C VAL A 20 -11.50 -20.89 -18.55
N ILE A 21 -10.97 -22.09 -18.26
CA ILE A 21 -9.59 -22.21 -17.75
C ILE A 21 -8.57 -21.79 -18.80
N ALA A 22 -8.81 -22.07 -20.09
CA ALA A 22 -7.92 -21.66 -21.17
C ALA A 22 -7.77 -20.13 -21.23
N ILE A 23 -8.88 -19.40 -21.14
CA ILE A 23 -8.87 -17.93 -21.14
C ILE A 23 -8.19 -17.38 -19.87
N ILE A 24 -8.47 -17.96 -18.70
CA ILE A 24 -7.83 -17.54 -17.44
C ILE A 24 -6.32 -17.71 -17.51
N LEU A 25 -5.82 -18.81 -18.07
CA LEU A 25 -4.39 -19.08 -18.20
C LEU A 25 -3.70 -18.09 -19.16
N ILE A 26 -4.34 -17.74 -20.27
CA ILE A 26 -3.83 -16.72 -21.20
C ILE A 26 -3.70 -15.36 -20.50
N ILE A 27 -4.76 -14.92 -19.79
CA ILE A 27 -4.75 -13.64 -19.08
C ILE A 27 -3.73 -13.66 -17.93
N SER A 28 -3.73 -14.72 -17.13
CA SER A 28 -2.86 -14.85 -15.95
C SER A 28 -1.38 -14.88 -16.33
N GLY A 29 -1.02 -15.52 -17.45
CA GLY A 29 0.35 -15.57 -17.95
C GLY A 29 0.94 -14.18 -18.26
N ILE A 30 0.11 -13.23 -18.70
CA ILE A 30 0.53 -11.84 -18.95
C ILE A 30 0.38 -10.98 -17.69
N ALA A 31 -0.69 -11.19 -16.92
CA ALA A 31 -1.05 -10.34 -15.79
C ALA A 31 -0.07 -10.48 -14.61
N ILE A 32 0.32 -11.71 -14.25
CA ILE A 32 1.20 -11.97 -13.09
C ILE A 32 2.56 -11.27 -13.21
N PRO A 33 3.36 -11.47 -14.28
CA PRO A 33 4.68 -10.82 -14.38
C PRO A 33 4.57 -9.29 -14.45
N ARG A 34 3.53 -8.76 -15.13
CA ARG A 34 3.27 -7.33 -15.20
C ARG A 34 2.90 -6.76 -13.83
N LEU A 35 2.09 -7.47 -13.05
CA LEU A 35 1.72 -7.08 -11.70
C LEU A 35 2.94 -7.08 -10.79
N LEU A 36 3.79 -8.10 -10.83
CA LEU A 36 5.02 -8.16 -10.03
C LEU A 36 5.94 -6.98 -10.33
N ARG A 37 6.19 -6.68 -11.61
CA ARG A 37 6.98 -5.51 -12.01
C ARG A 37 6.34 -4.20 -11.55
N SER A 38 5.02 -4.06 -11.71
CA SER A 38 4.27 -2.88 -11.28
C SER A 38 4.40 -2.65 -9.78
N ARG A 39 4.32 -3.71 -8.96
CA ARG A 39 4.50 -3.63 -7.51
C ARG A 39 5.92 -3.21 -7.12
N MET A 40 6.95 -3.71 -7.81
CA MET A 40 8.33 -3.28 -7.56
C MET A 40 8.51 -1.78 -7.82
N VAL A 41 8.04 -1.30 -8.96
CA VAL A 41 8.12 0.14 -9.32
C VAL A 41 7.31 0.99 -8.34
N ALA A 42 6.13 0.51 -7.92
CA ALA A 42 5.32 1.20 -6.92
C ALA A 42 6.03 1.32 -5.56
N ASN A 43 6.72 0.26 -5.13
CA ASN A 43 7.50 0.27 -3.88
C ASN A 43 8.70 1.23 -4.00
N GLU A 44 9.41 1.23 -5.12
CA GLU A 44 10.51 2.17 -5.39
C GLU A 44 10.01 3.62 -5.38
N ALA A 45 8.89 3.89 -6.06
CA ALA A 45 8.27 5.22 -6.06
C ALA A 45 7.84 5.66 -4.66
N SER A 46 7.29 4.75 -3.84
CA SER A 46 6.93 5.01 -2.44
C SER A 46 8.16 5.35 -1.59
N ALA A 47 9.26 4.62 -1.75
CA ALA A 47 10.51 4.88 -1.05
C ALA A 47 11.08 6.26 -1.44
N VAL A 48 11.13 6.58 -2.72
CA VAL A 48 11.59 7.90 -3.22
C VAL A 48 10.70 9.02 -2.68
N ALA A 49 9.37 8.85 -2.69
CA ALA A 49 8.45 9.83 -2.12
C ALA A 49 8.70 10.06 -0.63
N SER A 50 8.95 8.98 0.12
CA SER A 50 9.24 9.06 1.56
C SER A 50 10.54 9.79 1.85
N LEU A 51 11.59 9.52 1.07
CA LEU A 51 12.88 10.23 1.19
C LEU A 51 12.75 11.72 0.86
N ARG A 52 11.95 12.08 -0.16
CA ARG A 52 11.66 13.49 -0.47
C ARG A 52 10.94 14.17 0.67
N THR A 53 9.93 13.52 1.26
CA THR A 53 9.26 14.02 2.47
C THR A 53 10.26 14.21 3.60
N LEU A 54 11.11 13.22 3.88
CA LEU A 54 12.13 13.28 4.92
C LEU A 54 13.10 14.46 4.73
N CYS A 55 13.56 14.71 3.50
CA CYS A 55 14.43 15.84 3.20
C CYS A 55 13.75 17.18 3.54
N THR A 56 12.50 17.36 3.10
CA THR A 56 11.73 18.58 3.39
C THR A 56 11.48 18.77 4.88
N VAL A 57 11.09 17.72 5.61
CA VAL A 57 10.82 17.84 7.05
C VAL A 57 12.09 18.05 7.88
N GLN A 58 13.23 17.53 7.44
CA GLN A 58 14.51 17.75 8.10
C GLN A 58 14.94 19.22 8.01
N VAL A 59 14.77 19.86 6.85
CA VAL A 59 15.00 21.29 6.70
C VAL A 59 14.01 22.11 7.54
N ASN A 60 12.74 21.71 7.58
CA ASN A 60 11.75 22.36 8.44
C ASN A 60 12.11 22.22 9.94
N TYR A 61 12.55 21.03 10.36
CA TYR A 61 12.98 20.77 11.72
C TYR A 61 14.17 21.66 12.13
N GLU A 62 15.20 21.74 11.29
CA GLU A 62 16.35 22.64 11.53
C GLU A 62 15.89 24.09 11.62
N SER A 63 15.00 24.52 10.71
CA SER A 63 14.50 25.90 10.71
C SER A 63 13.65 26.22 11.94
N THR A 64 12.92 25.25 12.48
CA THR A 64 12.02 25.43 13.62
C THR A 64 12.76 25.40 14.95
N TYR A 65 13.65 24.44 15.15
CA TYR A 65 14.30 24.22 16.44
C TYR A 65 15.72 24.77 16.54
N LYS A 66 16.39 25.06 15.42
CA LYS A 66 17.75 25.63 15.37
C LYS A 66 18.81 24.81 16.14
N VAL A 67 18.55 23.52 16.34
CA VAL A 67 19.45 22.56 17.00
C VAL A 67 20.16 21.62 16.01
N GLY A 68 20.06 21.93 14.71
CA GLY A 68 20.49 21.04 13.63
C GLY A 68 19.38 20.11 13.14
N TYR A 69 19.76 19.05 12.44
CA TYR A 69 18.84 18.05 11.91
C TYR A 69 18.35 17.07 12.98
N ALA A 70 17.17 16.51 12.77
CA ALA A 70 16.57 15.55 13.69
C ALA A 70 17.44 14.27 13.78
N PRO A 71 17.80 13.82 15.00
CA PRO A 71 18.71 12.69 15.21
C PRO A 71 18.08 11.32 14.89
N SER A 72 16.75 11.25 14.77
CA SER A 72 16.03 10.00 14.44
C SER A 72 14.68 10.28 13.78
N LEU A 73 14.12 9.30 13.08
CA LEU A 73 12.75 9.42 12.51
C LEU A 73 11.69 9.55 13.61
N ALA A 74 11.91 8.96 14.78
CA ALA A 74 11.02 9.10 15.92
C ALA A 74 10.87 10.56 16.36
N SER A 75 11.97 11.34 16.33
CA SER A 75 11.92 12.77 16.70
C SER A 75 11.11 13.65 15.75
N LEU A 76 10.91 13.20 14.51
CA LEU A 76 10.04 13.85 13.53
C LEU A 76 8.58 13.40 13.66
N GLY A 77 8.34 12.32 14.39
CA GLY A 77 7.05 11.66 14.52
C GLY A 77 6.04 12.43 15.36
N PRO A 78 4.79 11.92 15.40
CA PRO A 78 3.70 12.56 16.14
C PRO A 78 3.94 12.51 17.64
N GLN A 79 3.54 13.59 18.30
CA GLN A 79 3.52 13.72 19.74
C GLN A 79 2.27 13.07 20.38
N ALA A 80 2.29 12.92 21.70
CA ALA A 80 1.12 12.47 22.46
C ALA A 80 -0.06 13.45 22.27
N PRO A 81 -1.30 12.95 22.17
CA PRO A 81 -2.47 13.82 22.03
C PRO A 81 -2.52 14.90 23.12
N GLY A 82 -2.73 16.15 22.73
CA GLY A 82 -2.82 17.29 23.66
C GLY A 82 -1.48 17.88 24.12
N THR A 83 -0.35 17.42 23.57
CA THR A 83 0.97 18.03 23.81
C THR A 83 1.38 18.94 22.66
N ALA A 84 2.28 19.90 22.93
CA ALA A 84 2.81 20.84 21.94
C ALA A 84 4.12 20.32 21.33
N PRO A 85 4.36 20.55 20.02
CA PRO A 85 5.44 19.90 19.30
C PRO A 85 6.79 20.38 19.80
N SER A 86 7.67 19.42 20.08
CA SER A 86 9.00 19.66 20.64
C SER A 86 10.09 19.02 19.78
N ALA A 87 11.35 19.36 20.02
CA ALA A 87 12.49 18.80 19.30
C ALA A 87 12.56 17.26 19.39
N THR A 88 11.96 16.64 20.41
CA THR A 88 11.92 15.17 20.54
C THR A 88 10.67 14.53 19.93
N ASN A 89 9.63 15.31 19.60
CA ASN A 89 8.39 14.86 18.96
C ASN A 89 7.79 16.03 18.14
N ALA A 90 8.34 16.28 16.95
CA ALA A 90 8.03 17.48 16.17
C ALA A 90 6.69 17.39 15.42
N GLY A 91 6.12 16.19 15.26
CA GLY A 91 4.84 15.98 14.58
C GLY A 91 4.86 16.34 13.10
N LEU A 92 6.02 16.24 12.44
CA LEU A 92 6.22 16.62 11.04
C LEU A 92 5.94 15.47 10.05
N ILE A 93 5.96 14.23 10.52
CA ILE A 93 5.62 13.02 9.76
C ILE A 93 4.64 12.14 10.54
N ASP A 94 3.97 11.22 9.84
CA ASP A 94 3.06 10.26 10.44
C ASP A 94 3.78 9.13 11.21
N VAL A 95 3.01 8.35 11.99
CA VAL A 95 3.53 7.26 12.81
C VAL A 95 4.15 6.11 12.00
N ILE A 96 3.70 5.88 10.77
CA ILE A 96 4.20 4.79 9.91
C ILE A 96 5.59 5.13 9.40
N LEU A 97 5.78 6.35 8.90
CA LEU A 97 7.10 6.81 8.46
C LEU A 97 8.03 7.03 9.66
N ALA A 98 7.54 7.56 10.78
CA ALA A 98 8.33 7.69 12.01
C ALA A 98 8.81 6.33 12.57
N GLY A 99 8.01 5.28 12.40
CA GLY A 99 8.33 3.91 12.78
C GLY A 99 9.18 3.13 11.78
N GLY A 100 9.48 3.70 10.60
CA GLY A 100 10.26 3.02 9.56
C GLY A 100 9.54 1.83 8.90
N LEU A 101 8.20 1.80 8.94
CA LEU A 101 7.37 0.67 8.51
C LEU A 101 6.85 0.77 7.07
N LYS A 102 7.39 1.69 6.26
CA LYS A 102 6.84 2.04 4.94
C LYS A 102 7.46 1.25 3.79
#